data_AF-A0AB74R549-F1
#
_entry.id   AF-A0AB74R549-F1
#
_cell.length_a   1.000
_cell.length_b   1.000
_cell.length_c   1.000
_cell.angle_alpha   90.00
_cell.angle_beta   90.00
_cell.angle_gamma   90.00
#
_symmetry.space_group_name_H-M   'P 1'
#
loop_
_entity.id
_entity.type
_entity.pdbx_description
1 polymer ?
#
loop_
_entity_poly.entity_id
_entity_poly.type
_entity_poly.pdbx_seq_one_letter_code
_entity_poly.pdbx_strand_id
1 'polypeptide(L)' 'MKSLVLYSSLTGNTKKIAYAIYDEIQEEKDIKDVNELVD' A
#
# COMPACT_ATOMS: atom_id res chain seq x y z
N MET A 1 -1.70 -13.82 9.30
CA MET A 1 -0.28 -13.56 8.97
C MET A 1 -0.11 -12.05 8.91
N LYS A 2 1.12 -11.53 8.90
CA LYS A 2 1.28 -10.08 8.66
C LYS A 2 1.24 -9.82 7.16
N SER A 3 0.38 -8.89 6.73
CA SER A 3 0.18 -8.54 5.33
C SER A 3 0.83 -7.19 5.01
N LEU A 4 1.51 -7.10 3.87
CA LEU A 4 2.16 -5.86 3.40
C LEU A 4 1.60 -5.48 2.04
N VAL A 5 1.05 -4.27 1.93
CA VAL A 5 0.60 -3.69 0.67
C VAL A 5 1.67 -2.75 0.14
N LEU A 6 2.25 -3.10 -1.00
CA LEU A 6 3.21 -2.25 -1.71
C LEU A 6 2.55 -1.65 -2.94
N TYR A 7 2.72 -0.34 -3.11
CA TYR A 7 2.19 0.36 -4.27
C TYR A 7 3.20 1.37 -4.84
N SER A 8 3.02 1.73 -6.10
CA SER A 8 3.71 2.84 -6.73
C SER A 8 2.68 3.68 -7.47
N SER A 9 2.75 5.00 -7.34
CA SER A 9 1.81 5.89 -8.00
C SER A 9 2.45 7.19 -8.43
N LEU A 10 2.31 7.53 -9.71
CA LEU A 10 2.80 8.81 -10.24
C LEU A 10 1.80 9.96 -10.00
N THR A 11 0.51 9.70 -10.23
CA THR A 11 -0.57 10.72 -10.13
C THR A 11 -1.55 10.45 -8.99
N GLY A 12 -1.31 9.41 -8.18
CA GLY A 12 -2.07 9.09 -6.97
C GLY A 12 -3.27 8.16 -7.15
N ASN A 13 -3.63 7.76 -8.37
CA ASN A 13 -4.74 6.82 -8.58
C ASN A 13 -4.46 5.44 -7.99
N THR A 14 -3.26 4.89 -8.22
CA THR A 14 -2.84 3.61 -7.64
C THR A 14 -2.80 3.69 -6.11
N LYS A 15 -2.39 4.83 -5.54
CA LYS A 15 -2.43 5.06 -4.09
C LYS A 15 -3.85 4.87 -3.57
N LYS A 16 -4.86 5.52 -4.18
CA LYS A 16 -6.26 5.38 -3.76
C LYS A 16 -6.72 3.92 -3.75
N ILE A 17 -6.39 3.15 -4.79
CA ILE A 17 -6.75 1.73 -4.87
C ILE A 17 -6.00 0.91 -3.82
N ALA A 18 -4.71 1.17 -3.60
CA ALA A 18 -3.90 0.47 -2.60
C ALA A 18 -4.45 0.68 -1.17
N TYR A 19 -4.88 1.90 -0.84
CA TYR A 19 -5.52 2.18 0.45
C TYR A 19 -6.89 1.51 0.56
N ALA A 20 -7.70 1.49 -0.51
CA ALA A 20 -8.97 0.77 -0.49
C ALA A 20 -8.80 -0.74 -0.25
N ILE A 21 -7.76 -1.36 -0.86
CA ILE A 21 -7.42 -2.76 -0.59
C ILE A 21 -6.90 -2.93 0.84
N TYR A 22 -6.02 -2.03 1.29
CA TYR A 22 -5.47 -2.04 2.64
C TYR A 22 -6.58 -2.02 3.68
N ASP A 23 -7.59 -1.16 3.54
CA ASP A 23 -8.68 -1.00 4.50
C ASP A 23 -9.48 -2.30 4.73
N GLU A 24 -9.64 -3.13 3.70
CA GLU A 24 -10.37 -4.40 3.75
C GLU A 24 -9.59 -5.55 4.42
N ILE A 25 -8.27 -5.42 4.59
CA ILE A 25 -7.47 -6.46 5.26
C ILE A 25 -7.75 -6.42 6.77
N GLN A 26 -8.27 -7.51 7.34
CA GLN A 26 -8.63 -7.56 8.78
C GLN A 26 -7.49 -7.96 9.71
N GLU A 27 -6.46 -8.62 9.17
CA GLU A 27 -5.28 -9.04 9.91
C GLU A 27 -4.26 -7.90 10.05
N GLU A 28 -3.19 -8.15 10.82
CA GLU A 28 -2.11 -7.18 10.99
C GLU A 28 -1.54 -6.80 9.62
N LYS A 29 -1.56 -5.50 9.31
CA LYS A 29 -1.29 -4.98 7.97
C LYS A 29 -0.41 -3.73 8.00
N ASP A 30 0.44 -3.60 6.99
CA ASP A 30 1.26 -2.42 6.71
C ASP A 30 1.12 -2.02 5.24
N ILE A 31 1.34 -0.74 4.92
CA ILE A 31 1.28 -0.21 3.56
C ILE A 31 2.43 0.75 3.31
N LYS A 32 3.12 0.59 2.17
CA LYS A 32 4.26 1.44 1.80
C LYS A 32 4.26 1.82 0.32
N ASP A 33 4.71 3.04 0.04
CA ASP A 33 5.06 3.42 -1.32
C ASP A 33 6.44 2.83 -1.66
N VAL A 34 6.56 2.20 -2.84
CA VAL A 34 7.82 1.65 -3.32
C VAL A 34 8.89 2.73 -3.44
N ASN A 35 8.53 3.98 -3.74
CA ASN A 35 9.47 5.08 -3.85
C ASN A 35 10.04 5.52 -2.49
N GLU A 36 9.39 5.19 -1.36
CA GLU A 36 9.92 5.44 -0.02
C GLU A 36 10.95 4.38 0.41
N LEU A 37 11.12 3.32 -0.40
CA LEU A 37 12.02 2.20 -0.12
C LEU A 37 13.32 2.25 -0.93
N VAL A 38 13.45 3.19 -1.86
CA VAL A 38 14.63 3.37 -2.69
C VAL A 38 15.30 4.68 -2.26
N ASP A 39 16.51 4.59 -1.68
CA ASP A 39 17.39 5.72 -1.36
C ASP A 39 17.80 6.51 -2.62
#